data_AF-A0A9Q4FC70-F1
#
_entry.id   AF-A0A9Q4FC70-F1
#
_cell.length_a   1.000
_cell.length_b   1.000
_cell.length_c   1.000
_cell.angle_alpha   90.00
_cell.angle_beta   90.00
_cell.angle_gamma   90.00
#
_symmetry.space_group_name_H-M   'P 1'
#
loop_
_entity.id
_entity.type
_entity.pdbx_description
1 polymer ?
#
loop_
_entity_poly.entity_id
_entity_poly.type
_entity_poly.pdbx_seq_one_letter_code
_entity_poly.pdbx_strand_id
1 'polypeptide(L)' 'MVDITCIDEVNGQFFLVATVAGVTVRTPISAVLANILLALGTPRCA' A
#
# COMPACT_ATOMS: atom_id res chain seq x y z
N MET A 1 -14.33 8.99 -2.46
CA MET A 1 -13.11 9.10 -3.27
C MET A 1 -11.99 8.54 -2.39
N VAL A 2 -11.38 7.43 -2.81
CA VAL A 2 -10.25 6.81 -2.11
C VAL A 2 -9.03 7.37 -2.82
N ASP A 3 -8.24 8.18 -2.13
CA ASP A 3 -7.40 9.15 -2.84
C ASP A 3 -6.01 8.67 -3.17
N ILE A 4 -5.42 7.78 -2.40
CA ILE A 4 -4.07 7.30 -2.70
C ILE A 4 -3.98 5.89 -2.15
N THR A 5 -3.75 4.91 -3.04
CA THR A 5 -3.39 3.54 -2.68
C THR A 5 -1.92 3.36 -3.05
N CYS A 6 -1.03 3.33 -2.05
CA CYS A 6 0.39 3.07 -2.24
C CYS A 6 0.86 1.90 -1.36
N ILE A 7 2.01 1.34 -1.69
CA ILE A 7 2.63 0.24 -0.95
C ILE A 7 3.79 0.79 -0.14
N ASP A 8 3.73 0.63 1.18
CA ASP A 8 4.80 0.96 2.11
C ASP A 8 5.54 -0.32 2.51
N GLU A 9 6.86 -0.23 2.74
CA GLU A 9 7.69 -1.35 3.20
C GLU A 9 8.50 -0.89 4.42
N VAL A 10 8.17 -1.44 5.59
CA VAL A 10 8.81 -1.10 6.85
C VAL A 10 9.37 -2.36 7.47
N ASN A 11 10.69 -2.42 7.66
CA ASN A 11 11.40 -3.56 8.23
C ASN A 11 11.09 -4.91 7.54
N GLY A 12 10.92 -4.89 6.21
CA GLY A 12 10.61 -6.09 5.42
C GLY A 12 9.15 -6.54 5.47
N GLN A 13 8.26 -5.77 6.11
CA GLN A 13 6.82 -5.98 6.09
C GLN A 13 6.16 -4.97 5.14
N PHE A 14 5.24 -5.47 4.31
CA PHE A 14 4.52 -4.66 3.34
C PHE A 14 3.17 -4.20 3.87
N PHE A 15 2.79 -2.97 3.54
CA PHE A 15 1.52 -2.37 3.93
C PHE A 15 0.85 -1.74 2.72
N LEU A 16 -0.45 -1.98 2.58
CA LEU A 16 -1.31 -1.22 1.69
C LEU A 16 -1.76 0.04 2.43
N VAL A 17 -1.33 1.19 1.94
CA VAL A 17 -1.69 2.50 2.49
C VAL A 17 -2.79 3.09 1.64
N ALA A 18 -3.95 3.34 2.25
CA ALA A 18 -5.10 3.95 1.60
C ALA A 18 -5.57 5.18 2.38
N THR A 19 -5.86 6.29 1.70
CA THR A 19 -6.52 7.45 2.33
C THR A 19 -8.02 7.45 1.99
N VAL A 20 -8.85 7.36 3.02
CA VAL A 20 -10.31 7.32 2.92
C VAL A 20 -10.91 8.40 3.81
N ALA A 21 -11.64 9.35 3.22
CA ALA A 21 -12.27 10.45 3.95
C ALA A 21 -11.31 11.24 4.86
N GLY A 22 -10.07 11.45 4.40
CA GLY A 22 -9.02 12.15 5.16
C GLY A 22 -8.30 11.30 6.21
N VAL A 23 -8.67 10.02 6.37
CA VAL A 23 -8.00 9.08 7.27
C VAL A 23 -7.08 8.16 6.48
N THR A 24 -5.80 8.11 6.85
CA THR A 24 -4.84 7.17 6.29
C THR A 24 -4.90 5.84 7.04
N VAL A 25 -5.24 4.77 6.33
CA VAL A 25 -5.27 3.40 6.83
C VAL A 25 -4.05 2.66 6.30
N ARG A 26 -3.30 2.00 7.18
CA ARG A 26 -2.19 1.11 6.83
C ARG A 26 -2.62 -0.33 7.13
N THR A 27 -2.80 -1.12 6.08
CA THR A 27 -3.23 -2.52 6.20
C THR A 27 -2.04 -3.43 5.89
N PRO A 28 -1.60 -4.31 6.81
CA PRO A 28 -0.53 -5.24 6.52
C PRO A 28 -0.95 -6.19 5.41
N ILE A 29 -0.06 -6.41 4.44
CA ILE A 29 -0.26 -7.33 3.32
C ILE A 29 0.91 -8.31 3.22
N SER A 30 0.66 -9.45 2.59
CA SER A 30 1.74 -10.40 2.31
C SER A 30 2.69 -9.84 1.25
N ALA A 31 3.95 -10.27 1.29
CA ALA A 31 4.94 -9.92 0.26
C ALA A 31 4.49 -10.33 -1.15
N VAL A 32 3.77 -11.46 -1.27
CA VAL A 32 3.22 -11.92 -2.55
C VAL A 32 2.21 -10.93 -3.10
N LEU A 33 1.24 -10.49 -2.28
CA LEU A 33 0.25 -9.51 -2.70
C LEU A 33 0.89 -8.16 -3.02
N ALA A 34 1.85 -7.71 -2.22
CA ALA A 34 2.60 -6.49 -2.47
C ALA A 34 3.30 -6.53 -3.84
N ASN A 35 4.00 -7.62 -4.16
CA ASN A 35 4.69 -7.78 -5.43
C ASN A 35 3.73 -7.81 -6.63
N ILE A 36 2.56 -8.45 -6.49
CA ILE A 36 1.52 -8.43 -7.54
C ILE A 36 1.03 -7.00 -7.76
N LEU A 37 0.69 -6.29 -6.69
CA LEU A 37 0.18 -4.92 -6.80
C LEU A 37 1.23 -3.96 -7.37
N LEU A 38 2.51 -4.10 -7.00
CA LEU A 38 3.62 -3.37 -7.62
C LEU A 38 3.75 -3.69 -9.11
N ALA A 39 3.65 -4.96 -9.50
CA ALA A 39 3.71 -5.37 -10.90
C ALA A 39 2.52 -4.85 -11.73
N LEU A 40 1.36 -4.67 -11.09
CA LEU A 40 0.17 -4.05 -11.68
C LEU A 40 0.25 -2.51 -11.73
N GLY A 41 1.33 -1.91 -11.21
CA GLY A 41 1.56 -0.47 -11.28
C GLY A 41 1.12 0.33 -10.05
N THR A 42 0.80 -0.32 -8.93
CA THR A 42 0.55 0.39 -7.66
C THR A 42 1.85 1.07 -7.23
N PRO A 43 1.85 2.39 -6.95
CA PRO A 43 3.07 3.09 -6.57
C PRO A 43 3.53 2.68 -5.16
N ARG A 44 4.84 2.81 -4.90
CA ARG A 44 5.36 2.75 -3.53
C ARG A 44 5.11 4.08 -2.82
N CYS A 45 4.83 4.03 -1.52
CA CYS A 45 4.79 5.24 -0.71
C CYS A 45 6.22 5.83 -0.67
N ALA A 46 6.34 7.13 -0.91
CA ALA A 46 7.62 7.85 -0.94
C ALA A 46 8.10 8.21 0.48
#